data_AF-A0A940KJX1-F1
#
_entry.id   AF-A0A940KJX1-F1
#
_cell.length_a   1.000
_cell.length_b   1.000
_cell.length_c   1.000
_cell.angle_alpha   90.00
_cell.angle_beta   90.00
_cell.angle_gamma   90.00
#
_symmetry.space_group_name_H-M   'P 1'
#
loop_
_entity.id
_entity.type
_entity.pdbx_description
1 polymer ?
#
loop_
_entity_poly.entity_id
_entity_poly.type
_entity_poly.pdbx_seq_one_letter_code
_entity_poly.pdbx_strand_id
1 'polypeptide(L)'
;MITRWGNEVMRGIHNDGENKHCMPLFLTPDLEEAWVSESLTESQMAEIFAFEMPSEVVGYRPVYSLRGGVELPDGKHKYDA
;
A
#
# COMPACT_ATOMS: atom_id res chain seq x y z
N MET A 1 5.15 9.55 -2.62
CA MET A 1 4.48 8.25 -2.83
C MET A 1 3.17 8.53 -3.55
N ILE A 2 2.93 7.85 -4.66
CA ILE A 2 1.69 8.01 -5.44
C ILE A 2 0.62 7.10 -4.82
N THR A 3 -0.59 7.62 -4.64
CA THR A 3 -1.73 6.89 -4.11
C THR A 3 -2.89 6.89 -5.09
N ARG A 4 -3.70 5.83 -5.02
CA ARG A 4 -4.96 5.67 -5.77
C ARG A 4 -6.04 5.16 -4.84
N TRP A 5 -7.27 5.03 -5.36
CA TRP A 5 -8.33 4.34 -4.64
C TRP A 5 -7.93 2.89 -4.35
N GLY A 6 -8.21 2.46 -3.13
CA GLY A 6 -7.97 1.10 -2.67
C GLY A 6 -8.81 0.10 -3.45
N ASN A 7 -8.26 -1.09 -3.67
CA ASN A 7 -9.04 -2.27 -3.99
C ASN A 7 -9.92 -2.70 -2.79
N GLU A 8 -10.68 -3.78 -2.93
CA GLU A 8 -11.58 -4.26 -1.88
C GLU A 8 -10.88 -4.44 -0.51
N VAL A 9 -9.72 -5.12 -0.50
CA VAL A 9 -8.94 -5.39 0.72
C VAL A 9 -8.45 -4.09 1.35
N MET A 10 -7.81 -3.22 0.57
CA MET A 10 -7.24 -1.97 1.09
C MET A 10 -8.30 -0.99 1.58
N ARG A 11 -9.48 -0.94 0.94
CA ARG A 11 -10.60 -0.12 1.43
C ARG A 11 -11.15 -0.63 2.74
N GLY A 12 -11.10 -1.94 2.99
CA GLY A 12 -11.47 -2.55 4.26
C GLY A 12 -10.46 -2.27 5.37
N ILE A 13 -9.15 -2.27 5.06
CA ILE A 13 -8.08 -2.01 6.03
C ILE A 13 -7.97 -0.53 6.38
N HIS A 14 -7.90 0.33 5.36
CA HIS A 14 -7.77 1.78 5.51
C HIS A 14 -9.15 2.41 5.38
N ASN A 15 -10.02 2.21 6.36
CA ASN A 15 -11.45 2.55 6.25
C ASN A 15 -11.89 3.75 7.09
N ASP A 16 -10.97 4.45 7.76
CA ASP A 16 -11.26 5.58 8.64
C ASP A 16 -10.28 6.75 8.46
N GLY A 17 -10.70 7.95 8.89
CA GLY A 17 -9.96 9.21 8.74
C GLY A 17 -10.25 9.97 7.44
N GLU A 18 -9.61 11.14 7.29
CA GLU A 18 -9.83 12.06 6.16
C GLU A 18 -9.38 11.47 4.82
N ASN A 19 -8.25 10.74 4.81
CA ASN A 19 -7.64 10.18 3.60
C ASN A 19 -7.89 8.68 3.42
N LYS A 20 -9.00 8.17 3.97
CA LYS A 20 -9.38 6.76 3.94
C LYS A 20 -9.57 6.22 2.52
N HIS A 21 -9.66 4.90 2.44
CA HIS A 21 -9.92 4.10 1.25
C HIS A 21 -8.89 4.26 0.13
N CYS A 22 -7.70 4.78 0.46
CA CYS A 22 -6.58 4.89 -0.46
C CYS A 22 -5.65 3.66 -0.33
N MET A 23 -4.93 3.37 -1.40
CA MET A 23 -3.78 2.46 -1.43
C MET A 23 -2.60 3.08 -2.18
N PRO A 24 -1.36 2.68 -1.89
CA PRO A 24 -0.24 2.95 -2.77
C PRO A 24 -0.47 2.37 -4.17
N LEU A 25 0.08 3.01 -5.20
CA LEU A 25 0.18 2.39 -6.52
C LEU A 25 1.26 1.31 -6.48
N PHE A 26 0.85 0.05 -6.31
CA PHE A 26 1.74 -1.10 -6.46
C PHE A 26 1.89 -1.45 -7.95
N LEU A 27 3.10 -1.77 -8.37
CA LEU A 27 3.41 -2.15 -9.74
C LEU A 27 3.80 -3.64 -9.78
N THR A 28 3.59 -4.27 -10.93
CA THR A 28 4.23 -5.56 -11.25
C THR A 28 5.64 -5.31 -11.77
N PRO A 29 6.54 -6.31 -11.78
CA PRO A 29 7.90 -6.13 -12.28
C PRO A 29 7.97 -5.49 -13.68
N ASP A 30 7.12 -5.94 -14.62
CA ASP A 30 7.06 -5.37 -15.97
C ASP A 30 6.68 -3.87 -15.97
N LEU A 31 5.76 -3.47 -15.08
CA LEU A 31 5.35 -2.07 -14.94
C LEU A 31 6.41 -1.24 -14.20
N GLU A 32 7.18 -1.83 -13.30
CA GLU A 32 8.33 -1.17 -12.65
C GLU A 32 9.41 -0.82 -13.67
N GLU A 33 9.74 -1.76 -14.57
CA GLU A 33 10.69 -1.52 -15.67
C GLU A 33 10.18 -0.44 -16.63
N ALA A 34 8.90 -0.49 -16.99
CA ALA A 34 8.29 0.53 -17.83
C ALA A 34 8.29 1.92 -17.15
N TRP A 35 8.03 1.97 -15.84
CA TRP A 35 7.96 3.22 -15.07
C TRP A 35 9.28 4.01 -15.06
N VAL A 36 10.42 3.31 -15.01
CA VAL A 36 11.74 3.94 -14.98
C VAL A 36 12.36 4.16 -16.37
N SER A 37 11.66 3.74 -17.43
CA SER A 37 12.14 3.90 -18.80
C SER A 37 12.13 5.37 -19.24
N GLU A 38 13.23 5.83 -19.84
CA GLU A 38 13.32 7.16 -20.46
C GLU A 38 12.38 7.32 -21.67
N SER A 39 11.91 6.21 -22.24
CA SER A 39 11.00 6.22 -23.38
C SER A 39 9.52 6.13 -22.98
N LEU A 40 9.19 6.25 -21.69
CA LEU A 40 7.81 6.19 -21.21
C LEU A 40 6.99 7.36 -21.78
N THR A 41 5.89 7.02 -22.47
CA THR A 41 4.97 8.02 -23.00
C THR A 41 3.88 8.39 -22.00
N GLU A 42 3.23 9.54 -22.19
CA GLU A 42 2.10 9.96 -21.34
C GLU A 42 0.93 8.96 -21.37
N SER A 43 0.67 8.34 -22.53
CA SER A 43 -0.38 7.32 -22.66
C SER A 43 -0.09 6.09 -21.80
N GLN A 44 1.15 5.60 -21.83
CA GLN A 44 1.58 4.46 -21.01
C GLN A 44 1.59 4.82 -19.52
N MET A 45 1.94 6.07 -19.18
CA MET A 45 1.86 6.56 -17.81
C MET A 45 0.43 6.54 -17.28
N ALA A 46 -0.57 6.91 -18.11
CA ALA A 46 -1.97 6.83 -17.73
C ALA A 46 -2.42 5.39 -17.48
N GLU A 47 -1.95 4.42 -18.27
CA GLU A 47 -2.20 2.99 -18.05
C GLU A 47 -1.59 2.50 -16.73
N ILE A 48 -0.37 2.92 -16.41
CA ILE A 48 0.30 2.62 -15.14
C ILE A 48 -0.52 3.16 -13.96
N PHE A 49 -1.02 4.40 -14.02
CA PHE A 49 -1.83 4.97 -12.95
C PHE A 49 -3.20 4.30 -12.78
N ALA A 50 -3.76 3.77 -13.87
CA ALA A 50 -5.02 3.04 -13.86
C ALA A 50 -4.89 1.65 -13.21
N PHE A 51 -3.69 1.05 -13.25
CA PHE A 51 -3.44 -0.30 -12.72
C PHE A 51 -3.84 -0.44 -11.24
N GLU A 52 -4.61 -1.49 -10.94
CA GLU A 52 -5.00 -1.90 -9.59
C GLU A 52 -4.43 -3.29 -9.31
N MET A 53 -3.66 -3.43 -8.24
CA MET A 53 -3.23 -4.75 -7.80
C MET A 53 -4.44 -5.59 -7.37
N PRO A 54 -4.61 -6.82 -7.90
CA PRO A 54 -5.72 -7.69 -7.51
C PRO A 54 -5.76 -7.94 -5.99
N SER A 55 -6.95 -7.97 -5.41
CA SER A 55 -7.13 -8.16 -3.97
C SER A 55 -6.56 -9.50 -3.48
N GLU A 56 -6.63 -10.54 -4.31
CA GLU A 56 -6.27 -11.93 -4.02
C GLU A 56 -4.77 -12.13 -3.79
N VAL A 57 -3.94 -11.23 -4.34
CA VAL A 57 -2.48 -11.30 -4.19
C VAL A 57 -1.96 -10.44 -3.04
N VAL A 58 -2.85 -9.68 -2.36
CA VAL A 58 -2.49 -8.84 -1.22
C VAL A 58 -2.66 -9.62 0.09
N GLY A 59 -1.56 -10.17 0.59
CA GLY A 59 -1.52 -10.79 1.92
C GLY A 59 -1.44 -9.73 3.03
N TYR A 60 -2.23 -9.89 4.10
CA TYR A 60 -2.20 -8.98 5.25
C TYR A 60 -2.42 -9.72 6.58
N ARG A 61 -1.96 -9.09 7.65
CA ARG A 61 -2.21 -9.51 9.04
C ARG A 61 -2.20 -8.30 9.96
N PRO A 62 -3.04 -8.25 11.01
CA PRO A 62 -2.95 -7.21 12.01
C PRO A 62 -1.60 -7.26 12.74
N VAL A 63 -1.10 -6.10 13.13
CA VAL A 63 0.13 -5.94 13.92
C VAL A 63 -0.13 -5.03 15.11
N TYR A 64 0.65 -5.20 16.18
CA TYR A 64 0.57 -4.32 17.34
C TYR A 64 1.08 -2.93 16.99
N SER A 65 0.33 -1.90 17.40
CA SER A 65 0.71 -0.52 17.16
C SER A 65 1.99 -0.19 17.93
N LEU A 66 3.00 0.32 17.23
CA LEU A 66 4.18 0.94 17.87
C LEU A 66 3.90 2.36 18.37
N ARG A 67 2.72 2.90 18.02
CA ARG A 67 2.22 4.22 18.44
C ARG A 67 1.30 4.07 19.65
N GLY A 68 1.37 5.02 20.58
CA GLY A 68 0.63 4.98 21.85
C GLY A 68 1.40 4.29 22.97
N GLY A 69 0.73 4.12 24.11
CA GLY A 69 1.27 3.43 25.31
C GLY A 69 0.73 2.01 25.49
N VAL A 70 0.36 1.33 24.39
CA VAL A 70 -0.16 -0.04 24.44
C VAL A 70 1.00 -0.98 24.72
N GLU A 71 0.89 -1.81 25.75
CA GLU A 71 1.87 -2.86 26.06
C GLU A 71 1.86 -3.93 24.96
N LEU A 72 3.05 -4.35 24.55
CA LEU A 72 3.20 -5.47 23.62
C LEU A 72 2.85 -6.79 24.34
N PRO A 73 2.36 -7.82 23.62
CA PRO A 73 1.95 -9.09 24.23
C PRO A 73 3.06 -9.83 24.97
N ASP A 74 4.32 -9.55 24.63
CA ASP A 74 5.51 -10.12 25.25
C ASP A 74 5.98 -9.33 26.48
N GLY A 75 5.30 -8.23 26.82
CA GLY A 75 5.66 -7.35 27.92
C GLY A 75 6.97 -6.57 27.71
N LYS A 76 7.59 -6.66 26.52
CA LYS A 76 8.81 -5.93 26.21
C LYS A 76 8.48 -4.49 25.83
N HIS A 77 9.43 -3.59 26.10
CA HIS A 77 9.30 -2.24 25.58
C HIS A 77 9.43 -2.27 24.05
N LYS A 78 8.74 -1.37 23.36
CA LYS A 78 8.72 -1.25 21.88
C LYS A 78 10.09 -1.07 21.19
N TYR A 79 11.16 -0.86 21.95
CA TYR A 79 12.53 -0.70 21.43
C TYR A 79 13.49 -1.79 21.94
N ASP A 80 13.01 -2.75 22.73
CA ASP A 80 13.82 -3.85 23.25
C ASP A 80 13.76 -5.02 22.25
N ALA A 81 14.54 -4.91 21.18
CA ALA A 81 14.74 -5.99 20.19
C ALA A 81 15.56 -7.14 20.79
#